data_AF-A0A4Q3WTU8-F1
#
_entry.id   AF-A0A4Q3WTU8-F1
#
_cell.length_a   1.000
_cell.length_b   1.000
_cell.length_c   1.000
_cell.angle_alpha   90.00
_cell.angle_beta   90.00
_cell.angle_gamma   90.00
#
_symmetry.space_group_name_H-M   'P 1'
#
loop_
_entity.id
_entity.type
_entity.pdbx_description
1 polymer ?
#
loop_
_entity_poly.entity_id
_entity_poly.type
_entity_poly.pdbx_seq_one_letter_code
_entity_poly.pdbx_strand_id
1 'polypeptide(L)'
;MEDSDYVYSNLQPAVEEALETMFAAGRQRIAFAGIGVVGKTLSTSDPEVRTHTYSCFMERVGRQPEFISASFSYEVPAPERVAIVREYIEEHGCPDAILCVNDDVATQVYRALMDLGRRIPEDVLLVGCDGLPVLQYFEPPISTISQPLEQICATAWRFLQARMADPNRPLQQESMEARLVATRSLGISS
;
A
#
# COMPACT_ATOMS: atom_id res chain seq x y z
N MET A 1 -19.75 -5.14 -10.67
CA MET A 1 -18.65 -5.77 -11.42
C MET A 1 -19.08 -7.07 -12.15
N GLU A 2 -20.36 -7.44 -12.18
CA GLU A 2 -20.77 -8.80 -12.60
C GLU A 2 -21.01 -9.00 -14.10
N ASP A 3 -20.83 -7.98 -14.94
CA ASP A 3 -21.25 -8.02 -16.36
C ASP A 3 -20.10 -7.80 -17.35
N SER A 4 -18.85 -8.10 -16.95
CA SER A 4 -17.67 -7.96 -17.80
C SER A 4 -16.58 -8.99 -17.50
N ASP A 5 -15.73 -9.27 -18.48
CA ASP A 5 -14.47 -9.97 -18.24
C ASP A 5 -13.61 -9.14 -17.28
N TYR A 6 -13.01 -9.75 -16.27
CA TYR A 6 -12.14 -9.04 -15.33
C TYR A 6 -10.93 -9.86 -14.90
N VAL A 7 -9.84 -9.14 -14.65
CA VAL A 7 -8.63 -9.66 -14.03
C VAL A 7 -8.35 -8.77 -12.84
N TYR A 8 -8.11 -9.34 -11.67
CA TYR A 8 -7.82 -8.55 -10.47
C TYR A 8 -6.61 -9.09 -9.72
N SER A 9 -5.91 -8.17 -9.04
CA SER A 9 -4.82 -8.51 -8.13
C SER A 9 -5.41 -8.73 -6.73
N ASN A 10 -5.19 -9.90 -6.15
CA ASN A 10 -5.46 -10.16 -4.75
C ASN A 10 -4.30 -9.60 -3.92
N LEU A 11 -4.57 -8.52 -3.18
CA LEU A 11 -3.55 -7.85 -2.35
C LEU A 11 -3.55 -8.36 -0.91
N GLN A 12 -4.67 -8.92 -0.45
CA GLN A 12 -4.90 -9.19 0.97
C GLN A 12 -3.79 -10.06 1.60
N PRO A 13 -3.37 -11.20 1.01
CA PRO A 13 -2.34 -12.03 1.63
C PRO A 13 -1.01 -11.31 1.82
N ALA A 14 -0.57 -10.51 0.84
CA ALA A 14 0.68 -9.76 0.92
C ALA A 14 0.59 -8.57 1.88
N VAL A 15 -0.58 -7.94 2.01
CA VAL A 15 -0.83 -6.92 3.04
C VAL A 15 -0.77 -7.55 4.44
N GLU A 16 -1.41 -8.70 4.65
CA GLU A 16 -1.35 -9.42 5.92
C GLU A 16 0.10 -9.80 6.27
N GLU A 17 0.84 -10.36 5.32
CA GLU A 17 2.25 -10.73 5.50
C GLU A 17 3.12 -9.52 5.92
N ALA A 18 2.91 -8.35 5.29
CA ALA A 18 3.63 -7.14 5.65
C ALA A 18 3.33 -6.69 7.09
N LEU A 19 2.05 -6.71 7.49
CA LEU A 19 1.62 -6.32 8.83
C LEU A 19 2.09 -7.31 9.90
N GLU A 20 2.02 -8.61 9.61
CA GLU A 20 2.58 -9.66 10.46
C GLU A 20 4.08 -9.47 10.65
N THR A 21 4.81 -9.15 9.58
CA THR A 21 6.25 -8.88 9.65
C THR A 21 6.56 -7.65 10.53
N MET A 22 5.82 -6.55 10.34
CA MET A 22 5.98 -5.35 11.18
C MET A 22 5.70 -5.64 12.65
N PHE A 23 4.63 -6.39 12.94
CA PHE A 23 4.24 -6.73 14.30
C PHE A 23 5.22 -7.71 14.96
N ALA A 24 5.70 -8.72 14.21
CA ALA A 24 6.72 -9.66 14.65
C ALA A 24 8.07 -8.99 14.94
N ALA A 25 8.38 -7.89 14.24
CA ALA A 25 9.52 -7.01 14.54
C ALA A 25 9.32 -6.15 15.81
N GLY A 26 8.20 -6.33 16.53
CA GLY A 26 7.90 -5.67 17.79
C GLY A 26 7.22 -4.30 17.65
N ARG A 27 6.90 -3.86 16.43
CA ARG A 27 6.25 -2.56 16.18
C ARG A 27 4.78 -2.62 16.65
N GLN A 28 4.39 -1.70 17.54
CA GLN A 28 3.07 -1.73 18.17
C GLN A 28 2.13 -0.65 17.64
N ARG A 29 2.71 0.50 17.23
CA ARG A 29 2.00 1.61 16.60
C ARG A 29 2.26 1.60 15.10
N ILE A 30 1.43 0.87 14.36
CA ILE A 30 1.45 0.81 12.90
C ILE A 30 0.43 1.81 12.37
N ALA A 31 0.82 2.69 11.46
CA ALA A 31 -0.08 3.62 10.80
C ALA A 31 -0.29 3.25 9.32
N PHE A 32 -1.46 3.55 8.79
CA PHE A 32 -1.75 3.43 7.36
C PHE A 32 -1.73 4.81 6.70
N ALA A 33 -0.82 5.03 5.76
CA ALA A 33 -0.72 6.25 4.97
C ALA A 33 -1.48 6.09 3.65
N GLY A 34 -2.66 6.69 3.57
CA GLY A 34 -3.66 6.41 2.54
C GLY A 34 -4.64 7.56 2.37
N ILE A 35 -5.63 7.38 1.49
CA ILE A 35 -6.64 8.41 1.24
C ILE A 35 -7.27 8.79 2.57
N GLY A 36 -7.16 10.08 2.89
CA GLY A 36 -7.64 10.64 4.13
C GLY A 36 -9.10 10.30 4.35
N VAL A 37 -9.39 9.77 5.54
CA VAL A 37 -10.72 9.88 6.14
C VAL A 37 -10.93 11.36 6.45
N VAL A 38 -11.27 12.17 5.44
CA VAL A 38 -11.80 13.50 5.68
C VAL A 38 -13.24 13.31 6.14
N GLY A 39 -13.43 13.32 7.46
CA GLY A 39 -14.75 13.35 8.09
C GLY A 39 -15.49 12.02 8.17
N LYS A 40 -15.04 11.10 9.05
CA LYS A 40 -15.81 9.99 9.67
C LYS A 40 -16.78 9.18 8.79
N THR A 41 -16.62 9.19 7.48
CA THR A 41 -17.53 8.51 6.55
C THR A 41 -16.66 7.76 5.56
N LEU A 42 -16.45 6.49 5.85
CA LEU A 42 -16.08 5.51 4.84
C LEU A 42 -17.16 5.63 3.74
N SER A 43 -16.77 6.02 2.53
CA SER A 43 -17.68 5.90 1.39
C SER A 43 -18.13 4.45 1.31
N THR A 44 -19.42 4.21 1.51
CA THR A 44 -20.05 2.91 1.79
C THR A 44 -20.24 2.03 0.55
N SER A 45 -19.23 1.88 -0.28
CA SER A 45 -19.27 0.91 -1.39
C SER A 45 -17.88 0.33 -1.62
N ASP A 46 -17.60 -0.72 -0.84
CA ASP A 46 -16.37 -1.51 -0.82
C ASP A 46 -15.14 -0.76 -0.26
N PRO A 47 -14.75 -0.97 1.01
CA PRO A 47 -13.51 -0.41 1.52
C PRO A 47 -12.36 -0.96 0.68
N GLU A 48 -11.53 -0.06 0.17
CA GLU A 48 -10.29 -0.37 -0.53
C GLU A 48 -9.53 -1.49 0.22
N VAL A 49 -9.18 -2.58 -0.47
CA VAL A 49 -8.75 -3.85 0.15
C VAL A 49 -7.61 -3.67 1.15
N ARG A 50 -6.63 -2.81 0.88
CA ARG A 50 -5.49 -2.58 1.80
C ARG A 50 -5.96 -1.91 3.10
N THR A 51 -6.80 -0.88 3.00
CA THR A 51 -7.40 -0.19 4.15
C THR A 51 -8.24 -1.15 4.99
N HIS A 52 -9.04 -2.01 4.35
CA HIS A 52 -9.84 -3.02 5.04
C HIS A 52 -8.97 -4.06 5.75
N THR A 53 -8.01 -4.67 5.03
CA THR A 53 -7.09 -5.66 5.59
C THR A 53 -6.29 -5.09 6.76
N TYR A 54 -5.77 -3.87 6.64
CA TYR A 54 -5.10 -3.17 7.72
C TYR A 54 -6.00 -2.99 8.96
N SER A 55 -7.22 -2.49 8.77
CA SER A 55 -8.15 -2.22 9.87
C SER A 55 -8.49 -3.52 10.61
N CYS A 56 -8.84 -4.57 9.87
CA CYS A 56 -9.12 -5.89 10.45
C CYS A 56 -7.90 -6.49 11.16
N PHE A 57 -6.70 -6.33 10.61
CA PHE A 57 -5.47 -6.78 11.27
C PHE A 57 -5.26 -6.08 12.60
N MET A 58 -5.35 -4.75 12.64
CA MET A 58 -5.15 -3.95 13.84
C MET A 58 -6.16 -4.30 14.93
N GLU A 59 -7.44 -4.45 14.57
CA GLU A 59 -8.49 -4.94 15.46
C GLU A 59 -8.16 -6.34 16.01
N ARG A 60 -7.74 -7.26 15.13
CA ARG A 60 -7.38 -8.64 15.48
C ARG A 60 -6.23 -8.72 16.49
N VAL A 61 -5.25 -7.81 16.42
CA VAL A 61 -4.13 -7.73 17.37
C VAL A 61 -4.39 -6.81 18.57
N GLY A 62 -5.61 -6.28 18.72
CA GLY A 62 -5.99 -5.44 19.86
C GLY A 62 -5.32 -4.06 19.85
N ARG A 63 -5.11 -3.48 18.67
CA ARG A 63 -4.57 -2.14 18.45
C ARG A 63 -5.59 -1.25 17.75
N GLN A 64 -5.57 0.04 18.05
CA GLN A 64 -6.43 1.02 17.37
C GLN A 64 -5.84 1.34 15.98
N PRO A 65 -6.62 1.26 14.89
CA PRO A 65 -6.17 1.71 13.58
C PRO A 65 -5.81 3.19 13.58
N GLU A 66 -4.61 3.51 13.11
CA GLU A 66 -4.11 4.87 12.93
C GLU A 66 -3.98 5.20 11.43
N PHE A 67 -4.43 6.39 11.02
CA PHE A 67 -4.44 6.81 9.62
C PHE A 67 -3.71 8.14 9.44
N ILE A 68 -2.80 8.18 8.47
CA ILE A 68 -2.15 9.39 7.99
C ILE A 68 -2.84 9.77 6.68
N SER A 69 -3.50 10.93 6.67
CA SER A 69 -4.23 11.45 5.50
C SER A 69 -3.27 11.96 4.42
N ALA A 70 -2.53 11.05 3.79
CA ALA A 70 -1.68 11.38 2.66
C ALA A 70 -2.54 11.83 1.46
N SER A 71 -2.06 12.84 0.71
CA SER A 71 -2.74 13.28 -0.51
C SER A 71 -2.29 12.42 -1.70
N PHE A 72 -3.25 12.02 -2.53
CA PHE A 72 -3.03 11.30 -3.79
C PHE A 72 -3.27 12.18 -5.00
N SER A 73 -3.74 13.41 -4.78
CA SER A 73 -4.07 14.30 -5.87
C SER A 73 -2.77 14.80 -6.50
N TYR A 74 -2.57 14.47 -7.77
CA TYR A 74 -1.51 15.08 -8.58
C TYR A 74 -1.71 16.59 -8.78
N GLU A 75 -2.91 17.11 -8.47
CA GLU A 75 -3.16 18.55 -8.41
C GLU A 75 -2.50 19.20 -7.20
N VAL A 76 -2.25 18.43 -6.12
CA VAL A 76 -1.47 18.89 -4.98
C VAL A 76 0.01 18.67 -5.29
N PRO A 77 0.83 19.74 -5.32
CA PRO A 77 2.26 19.62 -5.59
C PRO A 77 2.98 18.69 -4.60
N ALA A 78 3.98 17.95 -5.07
CA ALA A 78 4.71 16.98 -4.25
C ALA A 78 5.24 17.54 -2.91
N PRO A 79 5.79 18.77 -2.83
CA PRO A 79 6.23 19.35 -1.55
C PRO A 79 5.10 19.48 -0.52
N GLU A 80 3.88 19.83 -0.96
CA GLU A 80 2.72 19.95 -0.08
C GLU A 80 2.26 18.58 0.43
N ARG A 81 2.33 17.53 -0.41
CA ARG A 81 1.99 16.17 0.01
C ARG A 81 2.96 15.63 1.08
N VAL A 82 4.25 15.92 0.92
CA VAL A 82 5.28 15.62 1.95
C VAL A 82 5.01 16.40 3.24
N ALA A 83 4.64 17.69 3.13
CA ALA A 83 4.34 18.53 4.29
C ALA A 83 3.19 17.96 5.13
N ILE A 84 2.14 17.44 4.51
CA ILE A 84 1.00 16.81 5.22
C ILE A 84 1.46 15.64 6.11
N VAL A 85 2.30 14.74 5.58
CA VAL A 85 2.83 13.61 6.35
C VAL A 85 3.75 14.10 7.46
N ARG A 86 4.60 15.09 7.16
CA ARG A 86 5.53 15.68 8.13
C ARG A 86 4.78 16.32 9.30
N GLU A 87 3.77 17.14 9.02
CA GLU A 87 2.94 17.82 10.02
C GLU A 87 2.20 16.81 10.89
N TYR A 88 1.67 15.74 10.31
CA TYR A 88 1.07 14.66 11.08
C TYR A 88 2.06 14.07 12.11
N ILE A 89 3.28 13.75 11.67
CA ILE A 89 4.31 13.14 12.51
C ILE A 89 4.81 14.12 13.59
N GLU A 90 4.91 15.42 13.27
CA GLU A 90 5.26 16.45 14.24
C GLU A 90 4.19 16.60 15.35
N GLU A 91 2.91 16.55 14.97
CA GLU A 91 1.78 16.70 15.90
C GLU A 91 1.54 15.43 16.75
N HIS A 92 1.63 14.25 16.14
CA HIS A 92 1.21 12.98 16.76
C HIS A 92 2.38 12.08 17.17
N GLY A 93 3.62 12.49 16.88
CA GLY A 93 4.81 11.64 16.99
C GLY A 93 4.89 10.58 15.88
N CYS A 94 6.09 10.07 15.63
CA CYS A 94 6.32 9.06 14.59
C CYS A 94 5.72 7.70 14.98
N PRO A 95 4.94 7.05 14.11
CA PRO A 95 4.60 5.64 14.24
C PRO A 95 5.84 4.75 14.19
N ASP A 96 5.72 3.56 14.76
CA ASP A 96 6.77 2.52 14.74
C ASP A 96 6.90 1.85 13.36
N ALA A 97 5.81 1.87 12.59
CA ALA A 97 5.76 1.38 11.22
C ALA A 97 4.67 2.11 10.42
N ILE A 98 4.88 2.23 9.11
CA ILE A 98 3.94 2.86 8.18
C ILE A 98 3.73 1.94 6.98
N LEU A 99 2.47 1.53 6.76
CA LEU A 99 2.01 0.89 5.53
C LEU A 99 1.39 1.94 4.63
N CYS A 100 1.95 2.15 3.44
CA CYS A 100 1.43 3.10 2.47
C CYS A 100 0.48 2.39 1.49
N VAL A 101 -0.61 3.05 1.11
CA VAL A 101 -1.56 2.49 0.13
C VAL A 101 -0.93 2.29 -1.25
N ASN A 102 0.12 3.05 -1.57
CA ASN A 102 0.92 2.84 -2.77
C ASN A 102 2.39 3.32 -2.64
N ASP A 103 3.19 3.02 -3.66
CA ASP A 103 4.61 3.36 -3.72
C ASP A 103 4.86 4.88 -3.84
N ASP A 104 3.98 5.63 -4.52
CA ASP A 104 4.11 7.10 -4.58
C ASP A 104 4.01 7.72 -3.18
N VAL A 105 3.03 7.31 -2.38
CA VAL A 105 2.94 7.75 -0.97
C VAL A 105 4.09 7.23 -0.13
N ALA A 106 4.59 6.02 -0.38
CA ALA A 106 5.80 5.56 0.29
C ALA A 106 7.00 6.49 0.03
N THR A 107 7.15 7.05 -1.18
CA THR A 107 8.21 8.03 -1.45
C THR A 107 8.00 9.35 -0.71
N GLN A 108 6.75 9.81 -0.56
CA GLN A 108 6.42 11.02 0.19
C GLN A 108 6.68 10.84 1.68
N VAL A 109 6.24 9.70 2.25
CA VAL A 109 6.49 9.31 3.64
C VAL A 109 7.99 9.19 3.88
N TYR A 110 8.74 8.54 2.98
CA TYR A 110 10.20 8.46 3.07
C TYR A 110 10.82 9.85 3.16
N ARG A 111 10.44 10.79 2.28
CA ARG A 111 10.97 12.16 2.33
C ARG A 111 10.64 12.86 3.64
N ALA A 112 9.40 12.76 4.12
CA ALA A 112 8.98 13.35 5.39
C ALA A 112 9.77 12.79 6.58
N LEU A 113 10.00 11.47 6.61
CA LEU A 113 10.82 10.82 7.63
C LEU A 113 12.26 11.32 7.62
N MET A 114 12.85 11.48 6.43
CA MET A 114 14.21 12.02 6.28
C MET A 114 14.28 13.50 6.72
N ASP A 115 13.28 14.33 6.38
CA ASP A 115 13.20 15.73 6.82
C ASP A 115 13.13 15.85 8.35
N LEU A 116 12.53 14.86 9.02
CA LEU A 116 12.39 14.79 10.48
C LEU A 116 13.56 14.06 11.16
N GLY A 117 14.58 13.64 10.41
CA GLY A 117 15.73 12.91 10.95
C GLY A 117 15.40 11.51 11.50
N ARG A 118 14.30 10.89 11.04
CA ARG A 118 13.92 9.52 11.41
C ARG A 118 14.68 8.51 10.56
N ARG A 119 15.19 7.45 11.19
CA ARG A 119 15.92 6.39 10.52
C ARG A 119 14.99 5.24 10.15
N ILE A 120 15.20 4.70 8.96
CA ILE A 120 14.54 3.52 8.46
C ILE A 120 15.64 2.46 8.33
N PRO A 121 15.50 1.23 8.88
CA PRO A 121 14.33 0.70 9.62
C PRO A 121 14.36 0.91 11.13
N GLU A 122 15.37 1.60 11.70
CA GLU A 122 15.61 1.61 13.15
C GLU A 122 14.47 2.27 13.93
N ASP A 123 14.06 3.47 13.51
CA ASP A 123 13.02 4.23 14.18
C ASP A 123 11.62 3.85 13.64
N VAL A 124 11.52 3.59 12.34
CA VAL A 124 10.25 3.30 11.66
C VAL A 124 10.42 2.31 10.51
N LEU A 125 9.52 1.32 10.42
CA LEU A 125 9.42 0.46 9.25
C LEU A 125 8.55 1.10 8.17
N LEU A 126 8.87 0.87 6.90
CA LEU A 126 8.14 1.47 5.78
C LEU A 126 7.86 0.43 4.69
N VAL A 127 6.60 0.32 4.28
CA VAL A 127 6.16 -0.55 3.17
C VAL A 127 5.25 0.23 2.22
N GLY A 128 5.55 0.17 0.93
CA GLY A 128 4.69 0.65 -0.15
C GLY A 128 3.80 -0.43 -0.76
N CYS A 129 3.14 -0.10 -1.86
CA CYS A 129 2.36 -1.02 -2.68
C CYS A 129 2.41 -0.56 -4.13
N ASP A 130 2.77 -1.45 -5.05
CA ASP A 130 2.66 -1.38 -6.53
C ASP A 130 3.82 -2.18 -7.14
N GLY A 131 4.98 -2.20 -6.49
CA GLY A 131 6.16 -2.91 -6.97
C GLY A 131 7.03 -2.07 -7.91
N LEU A 132 7.05 -0.74 -7.75
CA LEU A 132 7.81 0.15 -8.60
C LEU A 132 9.32 -0.11 -8.45
N PRO A 133 10.04 -0.38 -9.57
CA PRO A 133 11.48 -0.64 -9.51
C PRO A 133 12.30 0.49 -8.91
N VAL A 134 11.79 1.73 -8.90
CA VAL A 134 12.51 2.90 -8.37
C VAL A 134 12.78 2.78 -6.87
N LEU A 135 11.96 2.01 -6.12
CA LEU A 135 12.09 1.85 -4.68
C LEU A 135 13.40 1.17 -4.25
N GLN A 136 14.05 0.43 -5.16
CA GLN A 136 15.34 -0.21 -4.89
C GLN A 136 16.51 0.79 -4.78
N TYR A 137 16.34 2.01 -5.29
CA TYR A 137 17.38 3.05 -5.31
C TYR A 137 17.33 3.99 -4.10
N PHE A 138 16.37 3.78 -3.19
CA PHE A 138 16.32 4.48 -1.91
C PHE A 138 17.37 3.89 -0.95
N GLU A 139 17.76 4.66 0.06
CA GLU A 139 18.68 4.22 1.11
C GLU A 139 18.01 4.40 2.48
N PRO A 140 17.51 3.33 3.13
CA PRO A 140 17.47 1.95 2.62
C PRO A 140 16.46 1.77 1.45
N PRO A 141 16.60 0.70 0.65
CA PRO A 141 15.56 0.28 -0.30
C PRO A 141 14.22 0.13 0.40
N ILE A 142 13.14 0.56 -0.28
CA ILE A 142 11.78 0.51 0.25
C ILE A 142 11.12 -0.81 -0.15
N SER A 143 10.61 -1.53 0.84
CA SER A 143 9.81 -2.75 0.71
C SER A 143 8.45 -2.41 0.12
N THR A 144 7.88 -3.30 -0.68
CA THR A 144 6.62 -3.02 -1.38
C THR A 144 5.81 -4.28 -1.63
N ILE A 145 4.49 -4.14 -1.61
CA ILE A 145 3.58 -5.17 -2.12
C ILE A 145 3.57 -5.06 -3.65
N SER A 146 4.24 -6.02 -4.31
CA SER A 146 4.39 -6.05 -5.76
C SER A 146 3.21 -6.76 -6.41
N GLN A 147 2.50 -6.03 -7.25
CA GLN A 147 1.42 -6.58 -8.08
C GLN A 147 2.02 -7.24 -9.33
N PRO A 148 1.50 -8.39 -9.80
CA PRO A 148 1.97 -9.04 -11.02
C PRO A 148 1.41 -8.33 -12.27
N LEU A 149 1.67 -7.02 -12.42
CA LEU A 149 1.05 -6.18 -13.47
C LEU A 149 1.28 -6.71 -14.88
N GLU A 150 2.47 -7.25 -15.18
CA GLU A 150 2.75 -7.84 -16.50
C GLU A 150 1.80 -9.01 -16.81
N GLN A 151 1.56 -9.88 -15.83
CA GLN A 151 0.65 -11.03 -15.98
C GLN A 151 -0.81 -10.58 -16.07
N ILE A 152 -1.20 -9.57 -15.27
CA ILE A 152 -2.54 -8.96 -15.30
C ILE A 152 -2.81 -8.36 -16.68
N CYS A 153 -1.89 -7.56 -17.22
CA CYS A 153 -2.02 -6.94 -18.53
C CYS A 153 -2.07 -7.98 -19.65
N ALA A 154 -1.18 -8.99 -19.62
CA ALA A 154 -1.17 -10.06 -20.61
C ALA A 154 -2.50 -10.84 -20.60
N THR A 155 -3.06 -11.09 -19.41
CA THR A 155 -4.33 -11.80 -19.26
C THR A 155 -5.52 -10.96 -19.68
N ALA A 156 -5.56 -9.68 -19.29
CA ALA A 156 -6.61 -8.77 -19.72
C ALA A 156 -6.63 -8.60 -21.24
N TRP A 157 -5.45 -8.52 -21.87
CA TRP A 157 -5.32 -8.49 -23.33
C TRP A 157 -5.84 -9.79 -23.97
N ARG A 158 -5.45 -10.94 -23.42
CA ARG A 158 -5.96 -12.26 -23.87
C ARG A 158 -7.48 -12.33 -23.76
N PHE A 159 -8.07 -11.84 -22.65
CA PHE A 159 -9.52 -11.83 -22.45
C PHE A 159 -10.21 -10.96 -23.52
N LEU A 160 -9.70 -9.75 -23.76
CA LEU A 160 -10.22 -8.85 -24.77
C LEU A 160 -10.16 -9.46 -26.17
N GLN A 161 -9.03 -10.04 -26.57
CA GLN A 161 -8.89 -10.71 -27.87
C GLN A 161 -9.92 -11.84 -28.02
N ALA A 162 -10.11 -12.62 -26.97
CA ALA A 162 -11.04 -13.74 -26.97
C ALA A 162 -12.51 -13.29 -27.05
N ARG A 163 -12.85 -12.14 -26.43
CA ARG A 163 -14.18 -11.50 -26.51
C ARG A 163 -14.45 -10.87 -27.88
N MET A 164 -13.43 -10.27 -28.51
CA MET A 164 -13.55 -9.74 -29.86
C MET A 164 -13.80 -10.84 -30.90
N ALA A 165 -13.23 -12.02 -30.69
CA ALA A 165 -13.42 -13.18 -31.57
C ALA A 165 -14.80 -13.85 -31.37
N ASP A 166 -15.31 -13.88 -30.14
CA ASP A 166 -16.65 -14.40 -29.82
C ASP A 166 -17.32 -13.51 -28.75
N PRO A 167 -18.20 -12.57 -29.16
CA PRO A 167 -18.89 -11.69 -28.22
C PRO A 167 -19.79 -12.42 -27.22
N ASN A 168 -20.29 -13.61 -27.57
CA ASN A 168 -21.25 -14.37 -26.77
C ASN A 168 -20.60 -15.40 -25.85
N ARG A 169 -19.26 -15.50 -25.83
CA ARG A 169 -18.54 -16.42 -24.93
C ARG A 169 -18.91 -16.18 -23.46
N PRO A 170 -18.79 -17.17 -22.57
CA PRO A 170 -18.93 -16.95 -21.13
C PRO A 170 -17.96 -15.89 -20.60
N LEU A 171 -18.35 -15.17 -19.54
CA LEU A 171 -17.47 -14.21 -18.87
C LEU A 171 -16.21 -14.90 -18.34
N GLN A 172 -15.10 -14.18 -18.44
CA GLN A 172 -13.77 -14.62 -18.06
C GLN A 172 -13.34 -13.88 -16.80
N GLN A 173 -12.86 -14.62 -15.82
CA GLN A 173 -12.49 -14.09 -14.51
C GLN A 173 -11.20 -14.78 -14.07
N GLU A 174 -10.19 -14.00 -13.68
CA GLU A 174 -8.92 -14.54 -13.20
C GLU A 174 -8.37 -13.65 -12.08
N SER A 175 -7.90 -14.29 -11.02
CA SER A 175 -7.27 -13.65 -9.86
C SER A 175 -5.78 -13.95 -9.85
N MET A 176 -4.97 -12.95 -9.54
CA MET A 176 -3.52 -13.11 -9.41
C MET A 176 -3.06 -12.61 -8.06
N GLU A 177 -2.15 -13.34 -7.42
CA GLU A 177 -1.65 -12.99 -6.09
C GLU A 177 -0.55 -11.94 -6.19
N ALA A 178 -0.69 -10.84 -5.44
CA ALA A 178 0.42 -9.96 -5.16
C ALA A 178 1.38 -10.63 -4.17
N ARG A 179 2.61 -10.12 -4.09
CA ARG A 179 3.65 -10.64 -3.20
C ARG A 179 4.34 -9.52 -2.44
N LEU A 180 4.71 -9.79 -1.20
CA LEU A 180 5.60 -8.88 -0.47
C LEU A 180 7.03 -8.99 -1.02
N VAL A 181 7.57 -7.87 -1.47
CA VAL A 181 8.99 -7.71 -1.78
C VAL A 181 9.63 -7.01 -0.60
N ALA A 182 10.09 -7.80 0.37
CA ALA A 182 10.72 -7.31 1.58
C ALA A 182 12.17 -6.90 1.34
N THR A 183 12.56 -5.77 1.93
CA THR A 183 13.92 -5.20 1.84
C THR A 183 14.30 -4.53 3.18
N ARG A 184 15.40 -3.76 3.20
CA ARG A 184 15.91 -3.14 4.42
C ARG A 184 14.93 -2.19 5.11
N SER A 185 13.99 -1.55 4.40
CA SER A 185 12.99 -0.71 5.06
C SER A 185 12.01 -1.45 5.97
N LEU A 186 11.91 -2.78 5.82
CA LEU A 186 11.11 -3.66 6.68
C LEU A 186 11.99 -4.41 7.70
N GLY A 187 13.25 -4.00 7.87
CA GLY A 187 14.19 -4.62 8.80
C GLY A 187 14.80 -5.94 8.31
N ILE A 188 14.55 -6.32 7.05
CA ILE A 188 15.09 -7.54 6.45
C ILE A 188 16.40 -7.18 5.74
N SER A 189 17.51 -7.77 6.20
CA SER A 189 18.82 -7.65 5.54
C SER A 189 18.87 -8.63 4.37
N SER A 190 19.23 -8.12 3.19
CA SER A 190 19.51 -8.92 1.98
C SER A 190 20.78 -9.76 2.13
#